data_AF-A0A357LCQ8-F1
#
_entry.id   AF-A0A357LCQ8-F1
#
_cell.length_a   1.000
_cell.length_b   1.000
_cell.length_c   1.000
_cell.angle_alpha   90.00
_cell.angle_beta   90.00
_cell.angle_gamma   90.00
#
_symmetry.space_group_name_H-M   'P 1'
#
loop_
_entity.id
_entity.type
_entity.pdbx_description
1 polymer ?
#
loop_
_entity_poly.entity_id
_entity_poly.type
_entity_poly.pdbx_seq_one_letter_code
_entity_poly.pdbx_strand_id
1 'polypeptide(L)' 'EPAFTRDGSFKRTAEGLVVTNDGLPLAGDITVPIDARRVTINANGEVFAFFDGDP' A
#
# COMPACT_ATOMS: atom_id res chain seq x y z
N GLU A 1 -7.55 -8.38 -17.28
CA GLU A 1 -7.39 -9.61 -16.48
C GLU A 1 -6.45 -9.33 -15.32
N PRO A 2 -6.60 -10.02 -14.16
CA PRO A 2 -5.66 -9.86 -13.06
C PRO A 2 -4.27 -10.40 -13.44
N ALA A 3 -3.22 -9.74 -12.94
CA ALA A 3 -1.83 -10.19 -13.05
C ALA A 3 -1.30 -10.63 -11.68
N PHE A 4 -0.35 -11.55 -11.68
CA PHE A 4 0.23 -12.11 -10.46
C PHE A 4 1.75 -12.01 -10.51
N THR A 5 2.36 -11.63 -9.39
CA THR A 5 3.82 -11.55 -9.24
C THR A 5 4.22 -11.90 -7.81
N ARG A 6 5.48 -12.28 -7.62
CA ARG A 6 6.10 -12.46 -6.29
C ARG A 6 6.97 -11.26 -5.87
N ASP A 7 7.05 -10.23 -6.70
CA ASP A 7 7.74 -9.00 -6.34
C ASP A 7 6.94 -8.25 -5.26
N GLY A 8 7.53 -8.11 -4.08
CA GLY A 8 6.97 -7.36 -2.95
C GLY A 8 7.36 -5.88 -2.94
N SER A 9 8.00 -5.40 -4.00
CA SER A 9 8.41 -4.00 -4.13
C SER A 9 7.22 -3.15 -4.57
N PHE A 10 6.69 -2.36 -3.64
CA PHE A 10 5.55 -1.47 -3.90
C PHE A 10 5.93 0.00 -3.82
N LYS A 11 5.20 0.82 -4.56
CA LYS A 11 5.28 2.29 -4.56
C LYS A 11 3.90 2.88 -4.31
N ARG A 12 3.85 4.21 -4.16
CA ARG A 12 2.61 4.98 -4.04
C ARG A 12 2.55 6.03 -5.14
N THR A 13 1.36 6.26 -5.69
CA THR A 13 1.10 7.41 -6.57
C THR A 13 1.02 8.72 -5.76
N ALA A 14 0.88 9.86 -6.44
CA ALA A 14 0.71 11.16 -5.77
C ALA A 14 -0.59 11.22 -4.95
N GLU A 15 -1.60 10.45 -5.35
CA GLU A 15 -2.89 10.30 -4.69
C GLU A 15 -2.85 9.25 -3.55
N GLY A 16 -1.70 8.59 -3.35
CA GLY A 16 -1.50 7.60 -2.29
C GLY A 16 -1.89 6.16 -2.67
N LEU A 17 -2.33 5.89 -3.89
CA LEU A 17 -2.67 4.55 -4.36
C LEU A 17 -1.42 3.67 -4.39
N VAL A 18 -1.50 2.48 -3.79
CA VAL A 18 -0.38 1.53 -3.79
C VAL A 18 -0.33 0.80 -5.13
N VAL A 19 0.85 0.81 -5.75
CA VAL A 19 1.12 0.26 -7.07
C VAL A 19 2.40 -0.58 -7.08
N THR A 20 2.54 -1.44 -8.08
CA THR A 20 3.81 -2.12 -8.40
C THR A 20 4.85 -1.13 -8.92
N ASN A 21 6.09 -1.59 -9.11
CA ASN A 21 7.13 -0.78 -9.75
C ASN A 21 6.77 -0.29 -11.17
N ASP A 22 5.91 -1.01 -11.88
CA ASP A 22 5.43 -0.67 -13.23
C ASP A 22 4.20 0.25 -13.19
N GLY A 23 3.74 0.66 -12.00
CA GLY A 23 2.59 1.53 -11.83
C GLY A 23 1.24 0.82 -11.92
N LEU A 24 1.21 -0.51 -11.83
CA LEU A 24 -0.05 -1.27 -11.82
C LEU A 24 -0.66 -1.29 -10.40
N PRO A 25 -1.96 -1.03 -10.24
CA PRO A 25 -2.61 -1.07 -8.93
C PRO A 25 -2.70 -2.51 -8.38
N LEU A 26 -2.60 -2.62 -7.06
CA LEU A 26 -2.88 -3.87 -6.36
C LEU A 26 -4.38 -4.18 -6.34
N ALA A 27 -4.70 -5.47 -6.26
CA ALA A 27 -6.08 -5.89 -6.00
C ALA A 27 -6.59 -5.28 -4.69
N GLY A 28 -7.80 -4.70 -4.73
CA GLY A 28 -8.42 -4.04 -3.58
C GLY A 28 -8.16 -2.53 -3.49
N ASP A 29 -7.44 -1.93 -4.45
CA ASP A 29 -7.28 -0.47 -4.60
C ASP A 29 -6.84 0.23 -3.32
N ILE A 30 -5.80 -0.33 -2.68
CA ILE A 30 -5.29 0.15 -1.39
C ILE A 30 -4.77 1.57 -1.56
N THR A 31 -5.40 2.53 -0.86
CA THR A 31 -5.00 3.93 -0.88
C THR A 31 -4.48 4.32 0.50
N VAL A 32 -3.24 4.81 0.55
CA VAL A 32 -2.60 5.28 1.78
C VAL A 32 -2.96 6.77 1.98
N PRO A 33 -3.62 7.13 3.10
CA PRO A 33 -3.91 8.52 3.42
C PRO A 33 -2.64 9.38 3.53
N ILE A 34 -2.76 10.66 3.18
CA ILE A 34 -1.61 11.59 3.14
C ILE A 34 -1.02 11.91 4.52
N ASP A 35 -1.84 11.81 5.55
CA ASP A 35 -1.51 12.04 6.95
C ASP A 35 -0.99 10.78 7.67
N ALA A 36 -0.95 9.63 7.00
CA ALA A 36 -0.34 8.43 7.54
C ALA A 36 1.19 8.60 7.66
N ARG A 37 1.71 8.48 8.89
CA ARG A 37 3.14 8.56 9.21
C ARG A 37 3.88 7.27 8.97
N ARG A 38 3.19 6.13 9.09
CA ARG A 38 3.75 4.80 8.92
C ARG A 38 2.71 3.87 8.34
N VAL A 39 3.14 2.96 7.48
CA VAL A 39 2.32 1.86 6.98
C VAL A 39 3.04 0.56 7.30
N THR A 40 2.32 -0.44 7.76
CA THR A 40 2.85 -1.78 8.01
C THR A 40 1.90 -2.81 7.42
N ILE A 41 2.48 -3.84 6.82
CA ILE A 41 1.76 -4.99 6.30
C ILE A 41 2.24 -6.20 7.10
N ASN A 42 1.33 -6.90 7.77
CA ASN A 42 1.69 -8.08 8.56
C ASN A 42 1.73 -9.36 7.71
N ALA A 43 2.13 -10.47 8.31
CA ALA A 43 2.24 -11.76 7.62
C ALA A 43 0.88 -12.33 7.13
N ASN A 44 -0.25 -11.83 7.64
CA ASN A 44 -1.58 -12.20 7.19
C ASN A 44 -2.06 -11.36 5.99
N GLY A 45 -1.29 -10.34 5.58
CA GLY A 45 -1.66 -9.40 4.53
C GLY A 45 -2.53 -8.24 4.99
N GLU A 46 -2.68 -8.05 6.31
CA GLU A 46 -3.42 -6.91 6.85
C GLU A 46 -2.57 -5.65 6.79
N VAL A 47 -3.16 -4.56 6.31
CA VAL A 47 -2.50 -3.26 6.11
C VAL A 47 -2.94 -2.30 7.21
N PHE A 48 -1.97 -1.79 7.96
CA PHE A 48 -2.16 -0.82 9.04
C PHE A 48 -1.53 0.51 8.66
N ALA A 49 -2.27 1.60 8.85
CA ALA A 49 -1.77 2.96 8.77
C ALA A 49 -1.72 3.54 10.19
N PHE A 50 -0.63 4.23 10.51
CA PHE A 50 -0.43 4.93 11.78
C PHE A 50 -0.37 6.42 11.52
N PHE A 51 -1.06 7.19 12.34
CA PHE A 51 -1.24 8.63 12.25
C PHE A 51 -0.58 9.32 13.45
N ASP A 52 -0.52 10.65 13.41
CA ASP A 52 -0.05 11.42 14.56
C ASP A 52 -0.98 11.19 15.76
N GLY A 53 -0.41 10.79 16.90
CA GLY A 53 -1.14 10.51 18.13
C GLY A 53 -1.50 9.04 18.34
N ASP A 54 -1.23 8.16 17.37
CA ASP A 54 -1.22 6.72 17.62
C ASP A 54 -0.05 6.37 18.58
N PRO A 55 -0.27 5.44 19.53
CA PRO A 55 0.72 5.06 20.52
C PRO A 55 1.99 4.42 19.93
#